data_AF-A0A2S5GII7-F1
#
_entry.id   AF-A0A2S5GII7-F1
#
_cell.length_a   1.000
_cell.length_b   1.000
_cell.length_c   1.000
_cell.angle_alpha   90.00
_cell.angle_beta   90.00
_cell.angle_gamma   90.00
#
_symmetry.space_group_name_H-M   'P 1'
#
loop_
_entity.id
_entity.type
_entity.pdbx_description
1 polymer ?
#
loop_
_entity_poly.entity_id
_entity_poly.type
_entity_poly.pdbx_seq_one_letter_code
_entity_poly.pdbx_strand_id
1 'polypeptide(L)' 'MRKWKTMAFGLMLMLGVSGCTSLHPAPPPAVECPKPEPAPAWVMEPAPNLIQLLDRIISPSGLEYDD' A
#
# COMPACT_ATOMS: atom_id res chain seq x y z
N MET A 1 16.58 27.76 -39.72
CA MET A 1 15.79 27.55 -38.48
C MET A 1 15.02 26.24 -38.44
N ARG A 2 14.18 25.91 -39.43
CA ARG A 2 13.31 24.70 -39.41
C ARG A 2 14.07 23.37 -39.25
N LYS A 3 15.14 23.17 -40.02
CA LYS A 3 16.00 21.97 -40.00
C LYS A 3 16.68 21.68 -38.66
N TRP A 4 17.08 22.72 -37.93
CA TRP A 4 17.72 22.57 -36.61
C TRP A 4 16.70 22.23 -35.54
N LYS A 5 15.48 22.78 -35.66
CA LYS A 5 14.37 22.49 -34.75
C LYS A 5 13.96 21.01 -34.85
N THR A 6 13.81 20.47 -36.06
CA THR A 6 13.50 19.05 -36.27
C THR A 6 14.59 18.12 -35.72
N MET A 7 15.86 18.50 -35.84
CA MET A 7 16.98 17.71 -35.31
C MET A 7 17.00 17.70 -33.77
N ALA A 8 16.76 18.86 -33.15
CA ALA A 8 16.68 18.96 -31.68
C ALA A 8 15.51 18.15 -31.11
N PHE A 9 14.34 18.18 -31.77
CA PHE A 9 13.19 17.35 -31.39
C PHE A 9 13.50 15.85 -31.50
N GLY A 10 14.16 15.42 -32.58
CA GLY A 10 14.56 14.02 -32.75
C GLY A 10 15.52 13.54 -31.65
N LEU A 11 16.49 14.37 -31.26
CA LEU A 11 17.43 14.06 -30.19
C LEU A 11 16.74 13.96 -28.82
N MET A 12 15.83 14.89 -28.50
CA MET A 12 15.04 14.85 -27.25
C MET A 12 14.16 13.60 -27.16
N LEU A 13 13.53 13.20 -28.26
CA LEU A 13 12.70 11.99 -28.32
C LEU A 13 13.55 10.73 -28.07
N MET A 14 14.73 10.64 -28.67
CA MET A 14 15.66 9.52 -28.44
C MET A 14 16.16 9.46 -26.99
N LEU A 15 16.43 10.61 -26.37
CA LEU A 15 16.78 10.68 -24.95
C LEU A 15 15.63 10.17 -24.06
N GLY A 16 14.39 10.58 -24.35
CA GLY A 16 13.20 10.14 -23.60
C GLY A 16 12.97 8.63 -23.68
N VAL A 17 13.21 8.02 -24.84
CA VAL A 17 13.07 6.56 -25.01
C VAL A 17 14.19 5.79 -24.30
N SER A 18 15.39 6.37 -24.17
CA SER A 18 16.51 5.71 -23.46
C SER A 18 16.28 5.54 -21.95
N GLY A 19 15.47 6.40 -21.34
CA GLY A 19 15.07 6.29 -19.93
C GLY A 19 13.87 5.38 -19.71
N CYS A 20 13.14 5.04 -20.78
CA CYS A 20 12.02 4.09 -20.77
C CYS A 20 12.50 2.64 -20.96
N THR A 21 13.70 2.29 -20.49
CA THR A 21 13.98 0.89 -20.18
C THR A 21 13.16 0.56 -18.94
N SER A 22 11.86 0.27 -19.16
CA SER A 22 11.11 -0.58 -18.24
C SER A 22 12.05 -1.73 -17.95
N LEU A 23 12.54 -1.84 -16.70
CA LEU A 23 13.25 -3.04 -16.31
C LEU A 23 12.30 -4.15 -16.74
N HIS A 24 12.71 -4.92 -17.76
CA HIS A 24 12.17 -6.26 -17.94
C HIS A 24 12.21 -6.83 -16.52
N PRO A 25 11.11 -7.40 -15.99
CA PRO A 25 11.19 -8.09 -14.73
C PRO A 25 12.32 -9.09 -14.91
N ALA A 26 13.53 -8.74 -14.45
CA ALA A 26 14.60 -9.69 -14.34
C ALA A 26 13.94 -10.77 -13.50
N PRO A 27 13.94 -12.04 -13.94
CA PRO A 27 13.49 -13.10 -13.05
C PRO A 27 14.17 -12.78 -11.73
N PRO A 28 13.39 -12.57 -10.66
CA PRO A 28 13.96 -12.11 -9.41
C PRO A 28 15.16 -13.02 -9.15
N PRO A 29 16.33 -12.47 -8.73
CA PRO A 29 17.44 -13.34 -8.38
C PRO A 29 16.86 -14.50 -7.58
N ALA A 30 17.34 -15.71 -7.79
CA ALA A 30 16.87 -16.88 -7.03
C ALA A 30 17.23 -16.80 -5.53
N VAL A 31 17.30 -15.59 -4.95
CA VAL A 31 16.93 -15.37 -3.57
C VAL A 31 15.54 -15.97 -3.42
N GLU A 32 15.51 -17.12 -2.78
CA GLU A 32 14.30 -17.64 -2.16
C GLU A 32 13.65 -16.47 -1.43
N CYS A 33 12.58 -15.92 -2.01
CA CYS A 33 11.73 -15.01 -1.27
C CYS A 33 11.29 -15.80 -0.04
N PRO A 34 11.71 -15.42 1.17
CA PRO A 34 11.32 -16.17 2.35
C PRO A 34 9.80 -16.19 2.37
N LYS A 35 9.24 -17.39 2.54
CA LYS A 35 7.79 -17.58 2.69
C LYS A 35 7.33 -16.60 3.78
N PRO A 36 6.43 -15.65 3.48
CA PRO A 36 5.88 -14.79 4.52
C PRO A 36 5.24 -15.67 5.59
N GLU A 37 5.39 -15.26 6.85
CA GLU A 37 4.68 -15.92 7.94
C GLU A 37 3.18 -15.93 7.64
N PRO A 38 2.47 -17.01 7.98
CA PRO A 38 1.03 -17.06 7.81
C PRO A 38 0.38 -15.90 8.56
N ALA A 39 -0.65 -15.30 7.95
CA ALA A 39 -1.41 -14.25 8.61
C ALA A 39 -1.94 -14.78 9.95
N PRO A 40 -1.82 -14.01 11.04
CA PRO A 40 -2.30 -14.45 12.34
C PRO A 40 -3.83 -14.55 12.32
N ALA A 41 -4.37 -15.50 13.08
CA ALA A 41 -5.80 -15.84 13.05
C ALA A 41 -6.72 -14.62 13.26
N TRP A 42 -6.35 -13.69 14.15
CA TRP A 42 -7.12 -12.48 14.47
C TRP A 42 -7.31 -11.52 13.28
N VAL A 43 -6.45 -11.58 12.26
CA VAL A 43 -6.60 -10.73 11.05
C VAL A 43 -7.75 -11.22 10.16
N MET A 44 -8.04 -12.51 10.20
CA MET A 44 -9.15 -13.11 9.46
C MET A 44 -10.47 -13.07 10.25
N GLU A 45 -10.42 -12.67 11.53
CA GLU A 45 -11.61 -12.54 12.36
C GLU A 45 -12.40 -11.28 11.98
N PRO A 46 -13.75 -11.34 12.01
CA PRO A 46 -14.57 -10.16 11.78
C PRO A 46 -14.30 -9.09 12.85
N ALA A 47 -14.41 -7.82 12.46
CA ALA A 47 -14.20 -6.71 13.39
C ALA A 47 -15.15 -6.82 14.60
N PRO A 48 -14.63 -6.74 15.84
CA PRO A 48 -15.47 -6.80 17.03
C PRO A 48 -16.36 -5.55 17.14
N ASN A 49 -17.54 -5.70 17.77
CA ASN A 49 -18.40 -4.56 18.07
C ASN A 49 -17.78 -3.74 19.22
N LEU A 50 -16.98 -2.74 18.85
CA LEU A 50 -16.27 -1.89 19.80
C LEU A 50 -17.21 -1.03 20.64
N ILE A 51 -18.36 -0.60 20.09
CA ILE A 51 -19.29 0.29 20.80
C ILE A 51 -19.88 -0.40 22.03
N GLN A 52 -20.40 -1.62 21.88
CA GLN A 52 -20.95 -2.37 23.02
C GLN A 52 -19.87 -2.74 24.05
N LEU A 53 -18.64 -3.01 23.59
CA LEU A 53 -17.51 -3.29 24.47
C LEU A 53 -17.16 -2.03 25.28
N LEU A 54 -17.10 -0.88 24.62
CA LEU A 54 -16.83 0.41 25.26
C LEU A 54 -17.93 0.71 26.28
N ASP A 55 -19.20 0.60 25.91
CA ASP A 55 -20.33 0.83 26.81
C ASP A 55 -20.21 -0.02 28.08
N ARG A 56 -19.83 -1.30 27.98
CA ARG A 56 -19.61 -2.15 29.16
C ARG A 56 -18.43 -1.73 30.04
N ILE A 57 -17.38 -1.16 29.45
CA ILE A 57 -16.18 -0.73 30.19
C ILE A 57 -16.41 0.63 30.86
N ILE A 58 -17.11 1.54 30.18
CA ILE A 58 -17.29 2.92 30.63
C ILE A 58 -18.60 3.13 31.41
N SER A 59 -19.54 2.18 31.34
CA SER A 59 -20.79 2.30 32.11
C SER A 59 -20.49 2.34 33.60
N PRO A 60 -21.00 3.35 34.32
CA PRO A 60 -20.90 3.38 35.77
C PRO A 60 -21.54 2.11 36.35
N SER A 61 -20.81 1.40 37.21
CA SER A 61 -21.30 0.18 37.87
C SER A 61 -22.35 0.43 38.94
N GLY A 62 -22.75 1.69 39.16
CA GLY A 62 -23.78 2.08 40.11
C GLY A 62 -24.82 2.92 39.41
N LEU A 63 -26.01 2.36 39.21
CA LEU A 63 -27.22 3.19 39.13
C LEU A 63 -27.43 3.71 40.55
N GLU A 64 -27.02 4.95 40.81
CA GLU A 64 -27.55 5.70 41.94
C GLU A 64 -29.06 5.83 41.67
N TYR A 65 -29.83 4.96 42.33
CA TYR A 65 -31.27 5.11 42.46
C TYR A 65 -31.48 6.29 43.41
N ASP A 66 -31.65 7.48 42.82
CA ASP A 66 -32.09 8.69 43.51
C ASP A 66 -33.63 8.60 43.61
N ASP A 67 -34.13 8.36 44.82
CA ASP A 67 -35.54 8.45 45.23
C ASP A 67 -35.83 9.85 45.80
#